data_AF-A0A8X6TV08-F1
#
_entry.id   AF-A0A8X6TV08-F1
#
_cell.length_a   1.000
_cell.length_b   1.000
_cell.length_c   1.000
_cell.angle_alpha   90.00
_cell.angle_beta   90.00
_cell.angle_gamma   90.00
#
_symmetry.space_group_name_H-M   'P 1'
#
loop_
_entity.id
_entity.type
_entity.pdbx_description
1 polymer ?
#
loop_
_entity_poly.entity_id
_entity_poly.type
_entity_poly.pdbx_seq_one_letter_code
_entity_poly.pdbx_strand_id
1 'polypeptide(L)'
;MFVSRTFNVVVDYKCLPFGPVIEPLRRCGRLKKTPLEVNELGNNEGKIYSARTLLDNGSRIHFCSSKMAERLQLQKENVNLNVDVFEILDSCMYVDDLMTGASDTREALKLSRGAKEITSKASMNLRKWVTNDRNLVKEFQKENYDIHPILNDSNVTKLKVLGIQWDFQDDILSVETAWVTEFLKRKKNAKRFILQTAGKM
;
A
#
# COMPACT_ATOMS: atom_id res chain seq x y z
N MET A 1 27.75 -3.41 11.94
CA MET A 1 26.77 -3.03 10.91
C MET A 1 25.61 -4.01 11.06
N PHE A 2 24.53 -3.60 11.73
CA PHE A 2 23.33 -4.43 11.85
C PHE A 2 22.61 -4.38 10.50
N VAL A 3 22.66 -5.47 9.74
CA VAL A 3 21.94 -5.57 8.47
C VAL A 3 20.50 -5.96 8.80
N SER A 4 19.62 -4.96 8.88
CA SER A 4 18.17 -5.19 9.00
C SER A 4 17.69 -6.05 7.82
N ARG A 5 16.77 -6.97 8.08
CA ARG A 5 16.06 -7.73 7.05
C ARG A 5 14.85 -6.93 6.60
N THR A 6 15.11 -5.95 5.74
CA THR A 6 14.12 -5.02 5.23
C THR A 6 13.25 -5.72 4.19
N PHE A 7 11.93 -5.51 4.25
CA PHE A 7 11.00 -5.90 3.22
C PHE A 7 10.02 -4.78 2.88
N ASN A 8 9.64 -4.74 1.60
CA ASN A 8 8.57 -3.89 1.10
C ASN A 8 7.49 -4.77 0.48
N VAL A 9 6.24 -4.36 0.67
CA VAL A 9 5.08 -5.04 0.11
C VAL A 9 3.97 -4.04 -0.17
N VAL A 10 3.24 -4.28 -1.27
CA VAL A 10 2.14 -3.44 -1.74
C VAL A 10 0.81 -4.04 -1.34
N VAL A 11 -0.07 -3.25 -0.74
CA VAL A 11 -1.42 -3.64 -0.35
C VAL A 11 -2.34 -3.55 -1.56
N ASP A 12 -3.12 -4.59 -1.82
CA ASP A 12 -4.27 -4.54 -2.72
C ASP A 12 -5.54 -5.01 -2.04
N TYR A 13 -6.69 -4.56 -2.53
CA TYR A 13 -7.98 -4.86 -1.94
C TYR A 13 -8.60 -6.06 -2.66
N LYS A 14 -8.96 -7.11 -1.92
CA LYS A 14 -9.79 -8.17 -2.50
C LYS A 14 -11.24 -7.69 -2.50
N CYS A 15 -11.83 -7.54 -3.68
CA CYS A 15 -13.28 -7.51 -3.79
C CYS A 15 -13.82 -8.88 -3.39
N LEU A 16 -14.21 -9.09 -2.13
CA LEU A 16 -15.08 -10.20 -1.78
C LEU A 16 -16.43 -9.97 -2.47
N PRO A 17 -17.11 -11.04 -2.92
CA PRO A 17 -18.48 -10.95 -3.41
C PRO A 17 -19.40 -10.72 -2.21
N PHE A 18 -19.44 -9.50 -1.70
CA PHE A 18 -20.61 -9.03 -0.98
C PHE A 18 -21.73 -8.99 -2.03
N GLY A 19 -22.73 -9.88 -1.90
CA GLY A 19 -23.98 -9.69 -2.63
C GLY A 19 -24.67 -8.39 -2.20
N PRO A 20 -25.76 -7.98 -2.88
CA PRO A 20 -25.78 -7.67 -4.29
C PRO A 20 -24.84 -6.49 -4.60
N VAL A 21 -24.07 -6.66 -5.67
CA VAL A 21 -23.39 -5.65 -6.50
C VAL A 21 -23.62 -4.19 -6.08
N ILE A 22 -22.58 -3.55 -5.51
CA ILE A 22 -22.44 -2.09 -5.57
C ILE A 22 -22.05 -1.76 -7.02
N GLU A 23 -23.04 -1.65 -7.90
CA GLU A 23 -22.85 -1.18 -9.27
C GLU A 23 -23.07 0.33 -9.30
N PRO A 24 -22.08 1.14 -9.73
CA PRO A 24 -22.31 2.56 -9.96
C PRO A 24 -23.35 2.70 -11.10
N LEU A 25 -24.55 3.15 -10.77
CA LEU A 25 -25.59 3.45 -11.76
C LEU A 25 -25.18 4.70 -12.58
N ARG A 26 -24.56 4.42 -13.73
CA ARG A 26 -24.34 5.25 -14.93
C ARG A 26 -23.47 6.52 -14.85
N ARG A 27 -22.53 6.57 -15.81
CA ARG A 27 -21.78 7.73 -16.29
C ARG A 27 -22.71 8.90 -16.66
N CYS A 28 -22.36 10.11 -16.22
CA CYS A 28 -22.71 11.33 -16.93
C CYS A 28 -21.59 12.38 -16.83
N GLY A 29 -21.09 12.80 -17.99
CA GLY A 29 -20.54 14.15 -18.23
C GLY A 29 -19.19 14.54 -17.62
N ARG A 30 -18.20 14.78 -18.50
CA ARG A 30 -16.96 15.51 -18.20
C ARG A 30 -17.21 16.76 -17.35
N LEU A 31 -16.72 16.78 -16.11
CA LEU A 31 -16.36 18.02 -15.40
C LEU A 31 -15.03 17.83 -14.67
N LYS A 32 -14.09 18.74 -14.96
CA LYS A 32 -12.79 18.86 -14.31
C LYS A 32 -12.99 19.34 -12.87
N LYS A 33 -13.04 18.39 -11.93
CA LYS A 33 -12.81 18.45 -10.48
C LYS A 33 -13.01 17.00 -10.02
N THR A 34 -12.11 16.42 -9.22
CA THR A 34 -12.24 15.03 -8.74
C THR A 34 -13.69 14.77 -8.27
N PRO A 35 -14.46 13.87 -8.91
CA PRO A 35 -15.87 13.74 -8.58
C PRO A 35 -15.97 13.05 -7.21
N LEU A 36 -16.55 13.75 -6.24
CA LEU A 36 -17.14 13.08 -5.08
C LEU A 36 -18.39 12.37 -5.60
N GLU A 37 -18.33 11.05 -5.79
CA GLU A 37 -19.52 10.26 -6.12
C GLU A 37 -20.34 10.05 -4.84
N VAL A 38 -21.66 10.24 -4.95
CA VAL A 38 -22.60 9.93 -3.87
C VAL A 38 -23.03 8.49 -4.09
N ASN A 39 -22.63 7.60 -3.19
CA ASN A 39 -22.97 6.19 -3.22
C ASN A 39 -23.95 5.85 -2.11
N GLU A 40 -24.81 4.87 -2.38
CA GLU A 40 -25.71 4.27 -1.41
C GLU A 40 -25.06 3.04 -0.79
N LEU A 41 -24.93 3.02 0.53
CA LEU A 41 -24.33 1.92 1.29
C LEU A 41 -25.37 1.28 2.19
N GLY A 42 -25.58 -0.03 2.07
CA GLY A 42 -26.41 -0.80 2.99
C GLY A 42 -25.63 -1.23 4.23
N ASN A 43 -26.28 -1.22 5.40
CA ASN A 43 -25.77 -1.94 6.57
C ASN A 43 -26.26 -3.40 6.60
N ASN A 44 -25.79 -4.18 7.58
CA ASN A 44 -26.20 -5.57 7.80
C ASN A 44 -27.70 -5.74 8.13
N GLU A 45 -28.41 -4.65 8.44
CA GLU A 45 -29.85 -4.63 8.72
C GLU A 45 -30.68 -4.24 7.47
N GLY A 46 -30.03 -4.03 6.31
CA GLY A 46 -30.68 -3.63 5.06
C GLY A 46 -31.02 -2.13 4.96
N LYS A 47 -30.58 -1.31 5.92
CA LYS A 47 -30.78 0.14 5.91
C LYS A 47 -29.74 0.82 5.03
N ILE A 48 -30.21 1.68 4.14
CA ILE A 48 -29.39 2.38 3.15
C ILE A 48 -28.98 3.76 3.68
N TYR A 49 -27.70 4.09 3.51
CA TYR A 49 -27.09 5.36 3.87
C TYR A 49 -26.43 5.98 2.64
N SER A 50 -26.75 7.24 2.37
CA SER A 50 -26.05 8.02 1.35
C SER A 50 -24.72 8.52 1.91
N ALA A 51 -23.62 8.24 1.20
CA ALA A 51 -22.28 8.70 1.55
C ALA A 51 -21.52 9.19 0.33
N ARG A 52 -20.65 10.18 0.54
CA ARG A 52 -19.70 10.61 -0.47
C ARG A 52 -18.47 9.73 -0.40
N THR A 53 -18.14 9.08 -1.51
CA THR A 53 -16.89 8.33 -1.63
C THR A 53 -15.80 9.25 -2.11
N LEU A 54 -14.64 9.18 -1.44
CA LEU A 54 -13.42 9.79 -1.93
C LEU A 54 -12.80 8.80 -2.91
N LEU A 55 -13.02 9.03 -4.20
CA LEU A 55 -12.34 8.27 -5.24
C LEU A 55 -10.94 8.86 -5.40
N ASP A 56 -9.89 8.10 -5.10
CA ASP A 56 -8.57 8.43 -5.66
C ASP A 56 -8.58 8.14 -7.17
N ASN A 57 -7.66 8.75 -7.92
CA ASN A 57 -7.65 8.65 -9.39
C ASN A 57 -7.23 7.27 -9.95
N GLY A 58 -7.20 6.21 -9.15
CA GLY A 58 -6.80 4.88 -9.60
C GLY A 58 -7.32 3.71 -8.77
N SER A 59 -7.97 3.93 -7.64
CA SER A 59 -8.27 2.88 -6.69
C SER A 59 -9.76 2.73 -6.38
N ARG A 60 -10.17 1.47 -6.23
CA ARG A 60 -11.39 1.08 -5.54
C ARG A 60 -11.16 1.04 -4.03
N ILE A 61 -10.39 1.98 -3.46
CA ILE A 61 -10.16 1.96 -2.03
C ILE A 61 -11.45 2.38 -1.32
N HIS A 62 -12.04 1.41 -0.61
CA HIS A 62 -13.20 1.63 0.24
C HIS A 62 -12.76 2.09 1.63
N PHE A 63 -12.08 3.24 1.72
CA PHE A 63 -11.83 3.84 3.04
C PHE A 63 -13.16 4.33 3.62
N CYS A 64 -13.51 3.80 4.78
CA CYS A 64 -14.68 4.22 5.54
C CYS A 64 -14.22 4.99 6.77
N SER A 65 -14.62 6.25 6.91
CA SER A 65 -14.34 7.00 8.14
C SER A 65 -14.96 6.29 9.35
N SER A 66 -14.33 6.36 10.53
CA SER A 66 -14.88 5.73 11.75
C SER A 66 -16.31 6.19 12.05
N LYS A 67 -16.61 7.48 11.80
CA LYS A 67 -17.97 8.05 11.92
C LYS A 67 -18.97 7.39 10.97
N MET A 68 -18.54 7.01 9.77
CA MET A 68 -19.38 6.30 8.80
C MET A 68 -19.53 4.83 9.19
N ALA A 69 -18.48 4.18 9.67
CA ALA A 69 -18.55 2.80 10.18
C ALA A 69 -19.52 2.69 11.37
N GLU A 70 -19.51 3.67 12.28
CA GLU A 70 -20.47 3.77 13.38
C GLU A 70 -21.91 3.99 12.89
N ARG A 71 -22.11 4.87 11.91
CA ARG A 71 -23.44 5.09 11.30
C ARG A 71 -23.97 3.84 10.61
N LEU A 72 -23.09 3.09 9.95
CA LEU A 72 -23.40 1.80 9.34
C LEU A 72 -23.54 0.68 10.38
N GLN A 73 -23.24 0.93 11.65
CA GLN A 73 -23.27 -0.07 12.71
C GLN A 73 -22.45 -1.32 12.36
N LEU A 74 -21.27 -1.10 11.75
CA LEU A 74 -20.37 -2.20 11.42
C LEU A 74 -19.91 -2.89 12.71
N GLN A 75 -19.94 -4.22 12.71
CA GLN A 75 -19.45 -5.00 13.85
C GLN A 75 -17.95 -4.77 14.01
N LYS A 76 -17.54 -4.37 15.22
CA LYS A 76 -16.13 -4.27 15.59
C LYS A 76 -15.69 -5.61 16.14
N GLU A 77 -14.75 -6.25 15.47
CA GLU A 77 -14.11 -7.46 15.98
C GLU A 77 -12.83 -7.09 16.73
N ASN A 78 -12.68 -7.64 17.93
CA ASN A 78 -11.41 -7.56 18.64
C ASN A 78 -10.48 -8.61 18.04
N VAL A 79 -9.44 -8.14 17.35
CA VAL A 79 -8.39 -9.03 16.86
C VAL A 79 -7.32 -9.10 17.94
N ASN A 80 -6.95 -10.32 18.36
CA ASN A 80 -5.77 -10.49 19.21
C ASN A 80 -4.52 -10.25 18.35
N LEU A 81 -3.91 -9.07 18.50
CA LEU A 81 -2.77 -8.65 17.71
C LEU A 81 -1.48 -8.85 18.51
N ASN A 82 -0.45 -9.40 17.85
CA ASN A 82 0.89 -9.26 18.39
C ASN A 82 1.27 -7.78 18.37
N VAL A 83 1.74 -7.25 19.50
CA VAL A 83 2.09 -5.83 19.67
C VAL A 83 3.10 -5.38 18.60
N ASP A 84 4.13 -6.19 18.34
CA ASP A 84 5.15 -5.88 17.33
C ASP A 84 4.53 -5.70 15.93
N VAL A 85 3.52 -6.51 15.59
CA VAL A 85 2.89 -6.49 14.27
C VAL A 85 1.97 -5.26 14.13
N PHE A 86 1.28 -4.90 15.22
CA PHE A 86 0.47 -3.68 15.23
C PHE A 86 1.36 -2.45 15.06
N GLU A 87 2.48 -2.39 15.78
CA GLU A 87 3.41 -1.26 15.70
C GLU A 87 3.94 -1.06 14.27
N ILE A 88 4.38 -2.12 13.59
CA ILE A 88 4.83 -1.99 12.19
C ILE A 88 3.69 -1.55 11.25
N LEU A 89 2.46 -2.01 11.47
CA LEU A 89 1.34 -1.61 10.62
C LEU A 89 0.95 -0.15 10.85
N ASP A 90 1.10 0.35 12.08
CA ASP A 90 0.80 1.74 12.42
C ASP A 90 1.90 2.70 11.95
N SER A 91 3.18 2.33 12.15
CA SER A 91 4.31 3.22 11.88
C SER A 91 4.94 3.07 10.50
N CYS A 92 4.81 1.91 9.86
CA CYS A 92 5.54 1.58 8.63
C CYS A 92 4.66 1.45 7.38
N MET A 93 3.35 1.59 7.52
CA MET A 93 2.43 1.69 6.38
C MET A 93 2.44 3.12 5.83
N TYR A 94 2.71 3.25 4.54
CA TYR A 94 2.54 4.48 3.79
C TYR A 94 1.58 4.25 2.62
N VAL A 95 0.35 4.74 2.77
CA VAL A 95 -0.73 4.54 1.78
C VAL A 95 -0.93 3.04 1.49
N ASP A 96 -0.42 2.55 0.37
CA ASP A 96 -0.48 1.17 -0.10
C ASP A 96 0.84 0.40 0.12
N ASP A 97 1.94 1.05 0.49
CA ASP A 97 3.23 0.41 0.73
C ASP A 97 3.45 0.13 2.23
N LEU A 98 3.76 -1.11 2.60
CA LEU A 98 4.34 -1.45 3.90
C LEU A 98 5.85 -1.63 3.72
N MET A 99 6.66 -0.85 4.42
CA MET A 99 8.12 -0.98 4.39
C MET A 99 8.69 -1.07 5.80
N THR A 100 9.15 -2.25 6.19
CA THR A 100 9.65 -2.50 7.55
C THR A 100 10.85 -3.45 7.51
N GLY A 101 11.48 -3.73 8.65
CA GLY A 101 12.58 -4.67 8.75
C GLY A 101 12.71 -5.28 10.13
N ALA A 102 13.54 -6.31 10.26
CA ALA A 102 13.78 -7.03 11.50
C ALA A 102 15.25 -7.39 11.70
N SER A 103 15.64 -7.79 12.90
CA SER A 103 17.03 -8.10 13.21
C SER A 103 17.49 -9.43 12.63
N ASP A 104 16.56 -10.36 12.41
CA ASP A 104 16.82 -11.68 11.85
C ASP A 104 15.68 -12.18 10.95
N THR A 105 15.98 -13.21 10.14
CA THR A 105 15.04 -13.81 9.17
C THR A 105 13.78 -14.35 9.83
N ARG A 106 13.90 -14.95 11.03
CA ARG A 106 12.78 -15.57 11.74
C ARG A 106 11.82 -14.52 12.28
N GLU A 107 12.37 -13.43 12.81
CA GLU A 107 11.59 -12.27 13.24
C GLU A 107 10.89 -11.61 12.05
N ALA A 108 11.62 -11.36 10.95
CA ALA A 108 11.03 -10.80 9.72
C ALA A 108 9.87 -11.66 9.19
N LEU A 109 10.02 -12.99 9.21
CA LEU A 109 8.98 -13.92 8.81
C LEU A 109 7.77 -13.90 9.75
N LYS A 110 8.00 -13.83 11.08
CA LYS A 110 6.94 -13.68 12.09
C LYS A 110 6.13 -12.41 11.83
N LEU A 111 6.81 -11.29 11.61
CA LEU A 111 6.18 -10.00 11.30
C LEU A 111 5.40 -10.06 9.98
N SER A 112 6.00 -10.64 8.93
CA SER A 112 5.37 -10.78 7.62
C SER A 112 4.08 -11.62 7.67
N ARG A 113 4.10 -12.74 8.40
CA ARG A 113 2.91 -13.58 8.61
C ARG A 113 1.82 -12.84 9.36
N GLY A 114 2.18 -12.15 10.44
CA GLY A 114 1.23 -11.35 11.23
C GLY A 114 0.59 -10.24 10.41
N ALA A 115 1.39 -9.49 9.65
CA ALA A 115 0.90 -8.42 8.79
C ALA A 115 -0.06 -8.97 7.72
N LYS A 116 0.30 -10.08 7.07
CA LYS A 116 -0.54 -10.78 6.09
C LYS A 116 -1.86 -11.25 6.69
N GLU A 117 -1.84 -11.81 7.90
CA GLU A 117 -3.05 -12.25 8.61
C GLU A 117 -3.99 -11.07 8.91
N ILE A 118 -3.48 -9.98 9.49
CA ILE A 118 -4.28 -8.82 9.90
C ILE A 118 -4.91 -8.15 8.68
N THR A 119 -4.10 -7.88 7.66
CA THR A 119 -4.56 -7.27 6.41
C THR A 119 -5.59 -8.16 5.72
N SER A 120 -5.40 -9.49 5.72
CA SER A 120 -6.39 -10.43 5.18
C SER A 120 -7.72 -10.40 5.92
N LYS A 121 -7.73 -10.25 7.25
CA LYS A 121 -8.97 -10.05 8.03
C LYS A 121 -9.66 -8.73 7.67
N ALA A 122 -8.88 -7.71 7.33
CA ALA A 122 -9.39 -6.43 6.81
C ALA A 122 -9.80 -6.49 5.32
N SER A 123 -9.88 -7.67 4.70
CA SER A 123 -10.15 -7.86 3.26
C SER A 123 -9.12 -7.18 2.33
N MET A 124 -7.92 -6.92 2.86
CA MET A 124 -6.76 -6.43 2.13
C MET A 124 -5.78 -7.59 1.91
N ASN A 125 -4.95 -7.50 0.89
CA ASN A 125 -4.01 -8.52 0.50
C ASN A 125 -2.66 -7.88 0.20
N LEU A 126 -1.67 -8.23 0.99
CA LEU A 126 -0.29 -7.84 0.76
C LEU A 126 0.32 -8.63 -0.41
N ARG A 127 0.83 -7.92 -1.41
CA ARG A 127 1.30 -8.39 -2.72
C ARG A 127 2.65 -7.81 -3.09
N LYS A 128 3.33 -8.40 -4.06
CA LYS A 128 4.63 -7.94 -4.55
C LYS A 128 5.68 -7.84 -3.43
N TRP A 129 5.80 -8.88 -2.62
CA TRP A 129 6.77 -8.95 -1.52
C TRP A 129 8.21 -8.90 -2.06
N VAL A 130 9.03 -8.02 -1.49
CA VAL A 130 10.47 -7.84 -1.80
C VAL A 130 11.26 -7.75 -0.52
N THR A 131 12.46 -8.36 -0.48
CA THR A 131 13.35 -8.30 0.69
C THR A 131 14.82 -8.38 0.29
N ASN A 132 15.69 -7.86 1.14
CA ASN A 132 17.14 -8.01 1.03
C ASN A 132 17.67 -9.37 1.56
N ASP A 133 16.85 -10.16 2.25
CA ASP A 133 17.27 -11.43 2.85
C ASP A 133 16.95 -12.64 1.95
N ARG A 134 17.99 -13.29 1.41
CA ARG A 134 17.86 -14.50 0.59
C ARG A 134 17.19 -15.67 1.32
N ASN A 135 17.35 -15.79 2.63
CA ASN A 135 16.66 -16.84 3.39
C ASN A 135 15.18 -16.53 3.53
N LEU A 136 14.82 -15.25 3.70
CA LEU A 136 13.42 -14.83 3.76
C LEU A 136 12.73 -15.01 2.41
N VAL A 137 13.42 -14.77 1.28
CA VAL A 137 12.89 -15.08 -0.06
C VAL A 137 12.49 -16.55 -0.18
N LYS A 138 13.32 -17.48 0.33
CA LYS A 138 13.01 -18.92 0.30
C LYS A 138 11.79 -19.27 1.15
N GLU A 139 11.67 -18.67 2.34
CA GLU A 139 10.50 -18.88 3.19
C GLU A 139 9.22 -18.31 2.57
N PHE A 140 9.30 -17.13 1.93
CA PHE A 140 8.18 -16.54 1.17
C PHE A 140 7.73 -17.44 0.01
N GLN A 141 8.67 -18.00 -0.76
CA GLN A 141 8.36 -18.98 -1.81
C GLN A 141 7.69 -20.23 -1.25
N LYS A 142 8.22 -20.77 -0.16
CA LYS A 142 7.68 -21.97 0.52
C LYS A 142 6.26 -21.76 1.04
N GLU A 143 5.94 -20.57 1.53
CA GLU A 143 4.60 -20.20 2.02
C GLU A 143 3.71 -19.54 0.95
N ASN A 144 4.11 -19.61 -0.33
CA ASN A 144 3.34 -19.12 -1.46
C ASN A 144 2.92 -17.64 -1.31
N TYR A 145 3.86 -16.79 -0.89
CA TYR A 145 3.70 -15.34 -0.92
C TYR A 145 3.75 -14.84 -2.37
N ASP A 146 3.02 -13.77 -2.65
CA ASP A 146 3.07 -13.09 -3.94
C ASP A 146 4.35 -12.25 -4.04
N ILE A 147 5.49 -12.91 -4.30
CA ILE A 147 6.79 -12.27 -4.42
C ILE A 147 6.89 -11.44 -5.70
N HIS A 148 7.54 -10.28 -5.63
CA HIS A 148 7.75 -9.47 -6.82
C HIS A 148 8.69 -10.22 -7.80
N PRO A 149 8.40 -10.24 -9.12
CA PRO A 149 9.19 -10.98 -10.11
C PRO A 149 10.69 -10.62 -10.15
N ILE A 150 11.04 -9.40 -9.72
CA ILE A 150 12.43 -8.92 -9.63
C ILE A 150 13.33 -9.82 -8.79
N LEU A 151 12.78 -10.50 -7.78
CA LEU A 151 13.55 -11.41 -6.92
C LEU A 151 14.00 -12.68 -7.67
N ASN A 152 13.40 -12.97 -8.82
CA ASN A 152 13.79 -14.07 -9.70
C ASN A 152 14.79 -13.64 -10.79
N ASP A 153 15.06 -12.34 -10.94
CA ASP A 153 16.02 -11.81 -11.91
C ASP A 153 17.34 -11.47 -11.22
N SER A 154 18.37 -12.27 -11.49
CA SER A 154 19.70 -12.08 -10.89
C SER A 154 20.43 -10.83 -11.39
N ASN A 155 20.00 -10.24 -12.51
CA ASN A 155 20.65 -9.07 -13.11
C ASN A 155 20.09 -7.75 -12.55
N VAL A 156 19.01 -7.79 -11.77
CA VAL A 156 18.34 -6.60 -11.26
C VAL A 156 18.41 -6.57 -9.74
N THR A 157 18.94 -5.48 -9.19
CA THR A 157 19.09 -5.27 -7.73
C THR A 157 18.27 -4.10 -7.21
N LYS A 158 17.64 -3.34 -8.11
CA LYS A 158 17.03 -2.03 -7.81
C LYS A 158 15.55 -2.01 -8.11
N LEU A 159 14.77 -1.54 -7.14
CA LEU A 159 13.33 -1.33 -7.24
C LEU A 159 12.96 0.08 -6.80
N LYS A 160 11.94 0.68 -7.40
CA LYS A 160 11.39 1.94 -6.92
C LYS A 160 10.35 1.67 -5.83
N VAL A 161 10.59 2.19 -4.63
CA VAL A 161 9.73 2.06 -3.44
C VAL A 161 9.49 3.46 -2.88
N LEU A 162 8.24 3.82 -2.58
CA LEU A 162 7.88 5.16 -2.05
C LEU A 162 8.36 6.36 -2.91
N GLY A 163 8.59 6.15 -4.21
CA GLY A 163 9.12 7.19 -5.09
C GLY A 163 10.66 7.27 -5.18
N ILE A 164 11.39 6.47 -4.38
CA ILE A 164 12.85 6.45 -4.27
C ILE A 164 13.38 5.10 -4.77
N GLN A 165 14.63 5.04 -5.26
CA GLN A 165 15.22 3.78 -5.70
C GLN A 165 15.89 3.06 -4.52
N TRP A 166 15.42 1.86 -4.22
CA TRP A 166 16.01 0.95 -3.25
C TRP A 166 16.80 -0.13 -3.97
N ASP A 167 18.10 -0.20 -3.71
CA ASP A 167 18.90 -1.38 -4.00
C ASP A 167 18.70 -2.39 -2.86
N PHE A 168 17.94 -3.44 -3.12
CA PHE A 168 17.59 -4.42 -2.10
C PHE A 168 18.72 -5.42 -1.85
N GLN A 169 19.78 -5.50 -2.67
CA GLN A 169 20.90 -6.38 -2.33
C GLN A 169 21.84 -5.74 -1.31
N ASP A 170 22.13 -4.46 -1.52
CA ASP A 170 23.02 -3.69 -0.64
C ASP A 170 22.28 -2.95 0.48
N ASP A 171 20.94 -2.97 0.47
CA ASP A 171 20.06 -2.22 1.36
C ASP A 171 20.31 -0.70 1.32
N ILE A 172 20.41 -0.15 0.10
CA ILE A 172 20.74 1.26 -0.13
C ILE A 172 19.56 1.98 -0.78
N LEU A 173 19.10 3.06 -0.16
CA LEU A 173 18.18 4.02 -0.77
C LEU A 173 18.95 5.11 -1.52
N SER A 174 18.54 5.38 -2.75
CA SER A 174 19.19 6.32 -3.65
C SER A 174 18.18 7.20 -4.39
N VAL A 175 18.49 8.48 -4.51
CA VAL A 175 17.71 9.46 -5.28
C VAL A 175 18.51 9.86 -6.51
N GLU A 176 17.89 9.79 -7.69
CA GLU A 176 18.54 10.18 -8.94
C GLU A 176 18.58 11.71 -9.07
N THR A 177 19.75 12.30 -8.80
CA THR A 177 19.92 13.76 -8.78
C THR A 177 20.35 14.35 -10.13
N ALA A 178 20.80 13.52 -11.09
CA ALA A 178 21.27 13.97 -12.40
C ALA A 178 20.16 14.67 -13.20
N TRP A 179 18.97 14.07 -13.26
CA TRP A 179 17.82 14.70 -13.90
C TRP A 179 17.39 15.99 -13.18
N VAL A 180 17.37 15.97 -11.85
CA VAL A 180 16.95 17.14 -11.03
C VAL A 180 17.88 18.32 -11.28
N THR A 181 19.19 18.09 -11.27
CA THR A 181 20.19 19.13 -11.51
C THR A 181 20.12 19.68 -12.93
N GLU A 182 19.93 18.84 -13.95
CA GLU A 182 19.71 19.32 -15.33
C GLU A 182 18.40 20.09 -15.48
N PHE A 183 17.34 19.62 -14.82
CA PHE A 183 16.02 20.25 -14.87
C PHE A 183 16.03 21.62 -14.21
N LEU A 184 16.63 21.77 -13.03
CA LEU A 184 16.75 23.03 -12.31
C LEU A 184 17.59 24.07 -13.08
N LYS A 185 18.59 23.65 -13.85
CA LYS A 185 19.39 24.54 -14.73
C LYS A 185 18.53 25.30 -15.75
N ARG A 186 17.34 24.79 -16.09
CA ARG A 186 16.43 25.45 -17.06
C ARG A 186 15.75 26.70 -16.50
N LYS A 187 15.91 27.02 -15.19
CA LYS A 187 15.45 28.26 -14.50
C LYS A 187 13.99 28.68 -14.80
N LYS A 188 13.07 27.72 -14.97
CA LYS A 188 11.65 28.03 -15.16
C LYS A 188 10.91 28.01 -13.83
N ASN A 189 10.56 29.16 -13.29
CA ASN A 189 9.91 29.24 -11.97
C ASN A 189 8.37 29.06 -12.01
N ALA A 190 7.85 28.33 -12.99
CA ALA A 190 6.42 28.07 -13.05
C ALA A 190 6.02 27.08 -11.95
N LYS A 191 4.85 27.29 -11.32
CA LYS A 191 4.31 26.36 -10.29
C LYS A 191 4.39 24.89 -10.74
N ARG A 192 3.96 24.59 -11.97
CA ARG A 192 4.03 23.24 -12.54
C ARG A 192 5.45 22.70 -12.63
N PHE A 193 6.40 23.57 -12.94
CA PHE A 193 7.80 23.22 -13.06
C PHE A 193 8.40 22.85 -11.70
N ILE A 194 8.18 23.69 -10.69
CA ILE A 194 8.64 23.46 -9.31
C ILE A 194 8.01 22.18 -8.73
N LEU A 195 6.70 21.99 -8.92
CA LEU A 195 6.00 20.80 -8.42
C LEU A 195 6.45 19.51 -9.13
N GLN A 196 6.80 19.57 -10.42
CA GLN A 196 7.38 18.43 -11.13
C GLN A 196 8.77 18.06 -10.60
N THR A 197 9.57 19.05 -10.19
CA THR A 197 10.86 18.77 -9.56
C THR A 197 10.67 18.17 -8.18
N ALA A 198 9.82 18.78 -7.34
CA ALA A 198 9.57 18.32 -5.98
C ALA A 198 9.00 16.89 -5.93
N GLY A 199 8.11 16.53 -6.85
CA GLY A 199 7.54 15.17 -6.92
C GLY A 199 8.48 14.10 -7.50
N LYS A 200 9.68 14.48 -7.96
CA LYS A 200 10.72 13.54 -8.42
C LYS A 200 11.95 13.51 -7.52
N MET A 201 11.96 14.33 -6.46
CA MET A 201 12.97 14.32 -5.39
C MET A 201 12.51 13.43 -4.25
#